data_AF-A0A1I4D1K2-F1
#
_entry.id   AF-A0A1I4D1K2-F1
#
_cell.length_a   1.000
_cell.length_b   1.000
_cell.length_c   1.000
_cell.angle_alpha   90.00
_cell.angle_beta   90.00
_cell.angle_gamma   90.00
#
_symmetry.space_group_name_H-M   'P 1'
#
loop_
_entity.id
_entity.type
_entity.pdbx_description
1 polymer ?
#
loop_
_entity_poly.entity_id
_entity_poly.type
_entity_poly.pdbx_seq_one_letter_code
_entity_poly.pdbx_strand_id
1 'polypeptide(L)' 'MLTAVELALKAGAPTKTHILNLLHRLVDGKPMDTPPIKAPQALTLTTEPQANVERYDALRKT' A
#
# COMPACT_ATOMS: atom_id res chain seq x y z
N MET A 1 16.60 -12.51 -14.92
CA MET A 1 15.84 -13.16 -13.83
C MET A 1 16.46 -12.87 -12.45
N LEU A 2 17.79 -12.87 -12.28
CA LEU A 2 18.45 -12.58 -10.99
C LEU A 2 18.28 -11.12 -10.50
N THR A 3 18.18 -10.17 -11.43
CA THR A 3 18.09 -8.73 -11.14
C THR A 3 16.97 -8.33 -10.16
N ALA A 4 15.80 -8.98 -10.24
CA ALA A 4 14.69 -8.71 -9.31
C ALA A 4 15.03 -9.09 -7.87
N VAL A 5 15.79 -10.17 -7.67
CA VAL A 5 16.23 -10.66 -6.36
C VAL A 5 17.26 -9.71 -5.77
N GLU A 6 18.24 -9.28 -6.57
CA GLU A 6 19.27 -8.32 -6.16
C GLU A 6 18.67 -6.97 -5.71
N LEU A 7 17.69 -6.46 -6.46
CA LEU A 7 16.99 -5.23 -6.11
C LEU A 7 16.18 -5.37 -4.81
N ALA A 8 15.49 -6.50 -4.62
CA ALA A 8 14.73 -6.76 -3.41
C ALA A 8 15.63 -6.84 -2.16
N LEU A 9 16.82 -7.42 -2.31
CA LEU A 9 17.84 -7.48 -1.25
C LEU A 9 18.37 -6.08 -0.91
N LYS A 10 18.67 -5.25 -1.92
CA LYS A 10 19.09 -3.85 -1.72
C LYS A 10 18.03 -3.01 -1.01
N ALA A 11 16.75 -3.27 -1.27
CA ALA A 11 15.62 -2.60 -0.60
C ALA A 11 15.39 -3.08 0.85
N GLY A 12 16.11 -4.10 1.33
CA GLY A 12 15.98 -4.62 2.69
C GLY A 12 14.69 -5.41 2.97
N ALA A 13 13.84 -5.62 1.96
CA ALA A 13 12.56 -6.33 2.08
C ALA A 13 12.39 -7.41 1.00
N PRO A 14 13.28 -8.44 0.94
CA PRO A 14 13.31 -9.45 -0.11
C PRO A 14 12.22 -10.53 0.05
N THR A 15 10.96 -10.10 0.14
CA THR A 15 9.81 -11.02 0.20
C THR A 15 9.48 -11.57 -1.19
N LYS A 16 8.87 -12.75 -1.24
CA LYS A 16 8.39 -13.36 -2.50
C LYS A 16 7.55 -12.38 -3.33
N THR A 17 6.60 -11.69 -2.69
CA THR A 17 5.73 -10.70 -3.35
C THR A 17 6.53 -9.52 -3.89
N HIS A 18 7.51 -9.02 -3.13
CA HIS A 18 8.36 -7.92 -3.58
C HIS A 18 9.18 -8.30 -4.82
N ILE A 19 9.78 -9.50 -4.82
CA ILE A 19 10.54 -10.03 -5.96
C ILE A 19 9.66 -10.19 -7.21
N LEU A 20 8.45 -10.76 -7.05
CA LEU A 20 7.52 -10.93 -8.17
C LEU A 20 7.07 -9.59 -8.77
N ASN A 21 6.81 -8.59 -7.93
CA ASN A 21 6.45 -7.25 -8.38
C ASN A 21 7.59 -6.56 -9.15
N LEU A 22 8.83 -6.70 -8.69
CA LEU A 22 10.00 -6.17 -9.39
C LEU A 22 10.18 -6.88 -10.74
N LEU A 23 10.04 -8.21 -10.78
CA LEU A 23 10.15 -8.97 -12.01
C LEU A 23 9.11 -8.52 -13.05
N HIS A 24 7.86 -8.37 -12.62
CA HIS A 24 6.77 -7.87 -13.47
C HIS A 24 7.10 -6.49 -14.05
N ARG A 25 7.62 -5.56 -13.23
CA ARG A 25 7.99 -4.21 -13.71
C ARG A 25 9.16 -4.24 -14.70
N LEU A 26 10.17 -5.07 -14.43
CA LEU A 26 11.34 -5.23 -15.30
C LEU A 26 10.97 -5.84 -16.67
N VAL A 27 9.99 -6.74 -16.71
CA VAL A 27 9.55 -7.38 -17.96
C VAL A 27 8.62 -6.46 -18.76
N ASP A 28 7.72 -5.74 -18.08
CA ASP A 28 6.74 -4.88 -18.75
C ASP A 28 7.25 -3.48 -19.08
N GLY A 29 8.51 -3.16 -18.72
CA GLY A 29 9.09 -1.82 -18.88
C GLY A 29 8.40 -0.76 -18.01
N LYS A 30 7.68 -1.17 -16.96
CA LYS A 30 6.98 -0.25 -16.05
C LYS A 30 8.02 0.42 -15.14
N PRO A 31 7.83 1.71 -14.79
CA PRO A 31 8.72 2.39 -13.84
C PRO A 31 8.92 1.57 -12.56
N MET A 32 10.18 1.42 -12.17
CA MET A 32 10.56 0.71 -10.95
C MET A 32 10.20 1.51 -9.71
N ASP A 33 10.32 2.83 -9.81
CA ASP A 33 9.88 3.76 -8.78
C ASP A 33 8.37 3.93 -8.83
N THR A 34 7.73 3.75 -7.69
CA THR A 34 6.36 4.22 -7.52
C THR A 34 6.39 5.75 -7.61
N PRO A 35 5.55 6.37 -8.45
CA PRO A 35 5.46 7.81 -8.47
C PRO A 35 5.12 8.31 -7.06
N PRO A 36 5.75 9.40 -6.60
CA PRO A 36 5.43 9.97 -5.30
C PRO A 36 3.94 10.30 -5.29
N ILE A 37 3.21 9.70 -4.35
CA ILE A 37 1.81 10.04 -4.15
C ILE A 37 1.80 11.40 -3.46
N LYS A 38 1.22 12.40 -4.11
CA LYS A 38 0.94 13.68 -3.46
C LYS A 38 -0.10 13.41 -2.39
N ALA A 39 0.34 13.33 -1.13
CA ALA A 39 -0.58 13.22 -0.02
C ALA A 39 -1.55 14.42 -0.07
N PRO A 40 -2.85 14.21 0.19
CA PRO A 40 -3.74 15.32 0.40
C PRO A 40 -3.21 16.18 1.56
N GLN A 41 -3.54 17.46 1.54
CA GLN A 41 -3.28 18.32 2.69
C GLN A 41 -3.87 17.69 3.95
N ALA A 42 -3.19 17.87 5.08
CA ALA A 42 -3.67 17.35 6.36
C ALA A 42 -5.12 17.80 6.58
N LEU A 43 -5.98 16.84 6.92
CA LEU A 43 -7.38 17.11 7.21
C LEU A 43 -7.48 17.74 8.59
N THR A 44 -8.19 18.87 8.68
CA THR A 44 -8.55 19.49 9.95
C THR A 44 -9.93 19.00 10.37
N LEU A 45 -10.07 18.57 11.61
CA LEU A 45 -11.38 18.27 12.19
C LEU A 45 -12.16 19.57 12.35
N THR A 46 -13.20 19.76 11.54
CA THR A 46 -14.15 20.88 11.68
C THR A 46 -15.33 20.54 12.57
N THR A 47 -15.52 19.24 12.85
CA THR A 47 -16.64 18.69 13.60
C THR A 47 -16.09 17.66 14.57
N GLU A 48 -16.65 17.63 15.77
CA GLU A 48 -16.28 16.63 16.77
C GLU A 48 -16.67 15.22 16.28
N PRO A 49 -15.76 14.23 16.33
CA PRO A 49 -16.08 12.87 15.94
C PRO A 49 -17.14 12.28 16.88
N GLN A 50 -18.21 11.77 16.30
CA GLN A 50 -19.25 11.04 17.05
C GLN A 50 -18.88 9.57 17.16
N ALA A 51 -19.12 8.98 18.33
CA ALA A 51 -18.99 7.54 18.54
C ALA A 51 -20.19 6.77 17.94
N ASN A 52 -20.42 6.89 16.63
CA ASN A 52 -21.51 6.18 15.96
C ASN A 52 -21.17 4.68 15.84
N VAL A 53 -21.82 3.86 16.67
CA VAL A 53 -21.70 2.40 16.69
C VAL A 53 -22.88 1.68 16.01
N GLU A 54 -23.83 2.42 15.43
CA GLU A 54 -25.08 1.89 14.88
C GLU A 54 -24.85 0.79 13.84
N ARG A 55 -23.78 0.93 13.03
CA ARG A 55 -23.38 -0.10 12.06
C ARG A 55 -23.07 -1.43 12.73
N TYR A 56 -22.36 -1.42 13.86
CA TYR A 56 -22.03 -2.64 14.60
C TYR A 56 -23.23 -3.18 15.37
N ASP A 57 -24.08 -2.31 15.90
CA ASP A 57 -25.30 -2.72 16.60
C ASP A 57 -26.25 -3.49 15.67
N ALA A 58 -26.36 -3.10 14.41
CA ALA A 58 -27.16 -3.83 13.41
C ALA A 58 -26.61 -5.25 13.15
N LEU A 59 -25.29 -5.41 13.08
CA LEU A 59 -24.61 -6.70 12.90
C LEU A 59 -24.73 -7.64 14.11
N ARG A 60 -24.92 -7.10 15.31
CA ARG A 60 -25.06 -7.89 16.55
C ARG A 60 -26.48 -8.39 16.82
N LYS A 61 -27.47 -7.90 16.07
CA LYS A 61 -28.90 -8.26 16.21
C LYS A 61 -29.33 -9.42 15.31
N THR A 62 -28.43 -9.92 14.44
CA THR A 62 -28.55 -11.20 13.71
C THR A 62 -27.99 -12.34 14.54
#